data_AF-A0A256Z6H7-F1
#
_entry.id   AF-A0A256Z6H7-F1
#
_cell.length_a   1.000
_cell.length_b   1.000
_cell.length_c   1.000
_cell.angle_alpha   90.00
_cell.angle_beta   90.00
_cell.angle_gamma   90.00
#
_symmetry.space_group_name_H-M   'P 1'
#
loop_
_entity.id
_entity.type
_entity.pdbx_description
1 polymer ?
#
loop_
_entity_poly.entity_id
_entity_poly.type
_entity_poly.pdbx_seq_one_letter_code
_entity_poly.pdbx_strand_id
1 'polypeptide(L)'
;MINSSLKYFIVVIVLMYLMSLLHVDANREIITQKNVVSRHDIQKLLNVTSTEEAIAVVISDRLIGGIKYLKYIYNALNIKYKIFKLSDVLVMFPRGNEYESLREFARYVRYVLNYRYLLLIGDDISLAYFHMSDSLSVVEGVLKSTDMYYSLLDGSWDYDGDGKLLESVINKHSCIVGESLPDLIPDLIVGRLPFSNVKDIKKYYMDTVINFLWGTHHDINVLLAASLITLPGEEGNKYVIDGASALVSIERKYLCTINADVTRMFESEGLVKSIYNFDFPLNHKLINKALSKGKYDLILIISHGNGLKLARKVWIRDDGDGRAEEDEIAYKVFLWYDRVPQIHSASIIYIDSCLANAIDLLDDNAIGVVLLRKGALAVIAPTRITYYKIDYLSANFNDELLELFVKYLVRTYPILDPAEAFYKSRAEYMIKYLIKYQACSHVKNALVYVFLG
;
A
#
# COMPACT_ATOMS: atom_id res chain seq x y z
N MET A 1 34.41 -22.52 -61.15
CA MET A 1 33.76 -21.30 -60.62
C MET A 1 32.47 -21.70 -59.91
N ILE A 2 32.56 -21.97 -58.60
CA ILE A 2 31.39 -22.20 -57.76
C ILE A 2 30.96 -20.82 -57.25
N ASN A 3 29.71 -20.48 -57.56
CA ASN A 3 29.10 -19.16 -57.46
C ASN A 3 29.21 -18.60 -56.02
N SER A 4 29.69 -17.36 -55.88
CA SER A 4 29.92 -16.70 -54.57
C SER A 4 28.64 -16.57 -53.74
N SER A 5 27.47 -16.57 -54.39
CA SER A 5 26.14 -16.64 -53.78
C SER A 5 25.89 -17.95 -53.00
N LEU A 6 26.42 -19.08 -53.46
CA LEU A 6 26.23 -20.38 -52.80
C LEU A 6 27.05 -20.50 -51.51
N LYS A 7 28.22 -19.83 -51.44
CA LYS A 7 29.04 -19.79 -50.22
C LYS A 7 28.37 -18.96 -49.11
N TYR A 8 27.71 -17.86 -49.46
CA TYR A 8 26.96 -17.05 -48.48
C TYR A 8 25.73 -17.80 -47.95
N PHE A 9 25.02 -18.54 -48.80
CA PHE A 9 23.85 -19.31 -48.38
C PHE A 9 24.21 -20.45 -47.42
N ILE A 10 25.33 -21.15 -47.65
CA ILE A 10 25.82 -22.20 -46.76
C ILE A 10 26.30 -21.63 -45.42
N VAL A 11 26.96 -20.46 -45.41
CA VAL A 11 27.41 -19.81 -44.17
C VAL A 11 26.22 -19.35 -43.31
N VAL A 12 25.15 -18.83 -43.91
CA VAL A 12 23.94 -18.41 -43.17
C VAL A 12 23.20 -19.61 -42.58
N ILE A 13 23.07 -20.72 -43.31
CA ILE A 13 22.45 -21.96 -42.79
C ILE A 13 23.27 -22.56 -41.65
N VAL A 14 24.59 -22.56 -41.76
CA VAL A 14 25.49 -23.04 -40.70
C VAL A 14 25.42 -22.13 -39.47
N LEU A 15 25.32 -20.81 -39.63
CA LEU A 15 25.13 -19.86 -38.53
C LEU A 15 23.76 -20.00 -37.85
N MET A 16 22.68 -20.23 -38.61
CA MET A 16 21.35 -20.50 -38.04
C MET A 16 21.30 -21.84 -37.28
N TYR A 17 22.02 -22.86 -37.77
CA TYR A 17 22.14 -24.15 -37.09
C TYR A 17 23.04 -24.09 -35.84
N LEU A 18 24.10 -23.28 -35.85
CA LEU A 18 24.92 -23.00 -34.67
C LEU A 18 24.16 -22.15 -33.63
N MET A 19 23.33 -21.20 -34.05
CA MET A 19 22.48 -20.42 -33.15
C MET A 19 21.34 -21.24 -32.54
N SER A 20 20.80 -22.24 -33.26
CA SER A 20 19.83 -23.17 -32.69
C SER A 20 20.47 -24.17 -31.72
N LEU A 21 21.71 -24.60 -31.96
CA LEU A 21 22.48 -25.41 -31.00
C LEU A 21 22.85 -24.62 -29.74
N LEU A 22 23.22 -23.34 -29.86
CA LEU A 22 23.46 -22.45 -28.71
C LEU A 22 22.19 -22.17 -27.90
N HIS A 23 21.00 -22.12 -28.53
CA HIS A 23 19.71 -22.03 -27.84
C HIS A 23 19.30 -23.34 -27.13
N VAL A 24 19.78 -24.49 -27.59
CA VAL A 24 19.52 -25.80 -26.97
C VAL A 24 20.46 -26.07 -25.80
N ASP A 25 21.72 -25.62 -25.86
CA ASP A 25 22.67 -25.76 -24.75
C ASP A 25 22.51 -24.69 -23.66
N ALA A 26 22.15 -23.44 -24.00
CA ALA A 26 21.77 -22.45 -22.99
C ALA A 26 20.51 -22.88 -22.21
N ASN A 27 19.56 -23.54 -22.87
CA ASN A 27 18.41 -24.14 -22.18
C ASN A 27 18.80 -25.39 -21.36
N ARG A 28 19.83 -26.15 -21.73
CA ARG A 28 20.27 -27.33 -20.95
C ARG A 28 21.05 -26.97 -19.68
N GLU A 29 21.86 -25.91 -19.71
CA GLU A 29 22.56 -25.42 -18.51
C GLU A 29 21.64 -24.59 -17.59
N ILE A 30 20.64 -23.87 -18.12
CA ILE A 30 19.60 -23.22 -17.30
C ILE A 30 18.65 -24.26 -16.64
N ILE A 31 18.48 -25.44 -17.25
CA ILE A 31 17.67 -26.53 -16.68
C ILE A 31 18.43 -27.31 -15.59
N THR A 32 19.76 -27.24 -15.50
CA THR A 32 20.55 -27.99 -14.51
C THR A 32 20.98 -27.19 -13.28
N GLN A 33 20.63 -25.90 -13.21
CA GLN A 33 20.65 -25.08 -11.98
C GLN A 33 19.26 -24.64 -11.50
N LYS A 34 18.18 -25.24 -12.01
CA LYS A 34 16.86 -25.15 -11.38
C LYS A 34 16.89 -25.95 -10.08
N ASN A 35 16.65 -25.27 -8.96
CA ASN A 35 16.33 -25.89 -7.68
C ASN A 35 15.18 -26.90 -7.90
N VAL A 36 15.52 -28.18 -7.99
CA VAL A 36 14.54 -29.27 -7.91
C VAL A 36 14.07 -29.28 -6.47
N VAL A 37 12.95 -28.62 -6.20
CA VAL A 37 12.20 -28.84 -4.96
C VAL A 37 11.83 -30.32 -4.97
N SER A 38 12.46 -31.09 -4.08
CA SER A 38 12.25 -32.53 -4.07
C SER A 38 10.84 -32.84 -3.54
N ARG A 39 10.26 -33.97 -3.95
CA ARG A 39 8.99 -34.47 -3.38
C ARG A 39 9.04 -34.56 -1.85
N HIS A 40 10.23 -34.74 -1.29
CA HIS A 40 10.50 -34.76 0.13
C HIS A 40 10.40 -33.36 0.78
N ASP A 41 10.83 -32.30 0.08
CA ASP A 41 10.69 -30.91 0.54
C ASP A 41 9.22 -30.47 0.58
N ILE A 42 8.43 -30.89 -0.42
CA ILE A 42 6.97 -30.71 -0.45
C ILE A 42 6.32 -31.41 0.75
N GLN A 43 6.67 -32.68 1.02
CA GLN A 43 6.14 -33.42 2.18
C GLN A 43 6.51 -32.80 3.53
N LYS A 44 7.72 -32.24 3.66
CA LYS A 44 8.17 -31.58 4.90
C LYS A 44 7.47 -30.23 5.12
N LEU A 45 7.17 -29.50 4.05
CA LEU A 45 6.37 -28.27 4.10
C LEU A 45 4.91 -28.52 4.50
N LEU A 46 4.34 -29.62 3.98
CA LEU A 46 3.00 -30.12 4.27
C LEU A 46 2.89 -30.81 5.65
N ASN A 47 3.98 -30.95 6.39
CA ASN A 47 3.93 -31.45 7.77
C ASN A 47 3.45 -30.28 8.66
N VAL A 48 2.17 -30.32 9.05
CA VAL A 48 1.48 -29.17 9.67
C VAL A 48 1.49 -29.28 11.20
N THR A 49 2.12 -28.32 11.86
CA THR A 49 1.75 -27.90 13.22
C THR A 49 0.86 -26.67 13.09
N SER A 50 -0.43 -26.80 13.43
CA SER A 50 -1.40 -25.70 13.41
C SER A 50 -1.06 -24.68 14.50
N THR A 51 -0.84 -23.41 14.12
CA THR A 51 -0.64 -22.30 15.05
C THR A 51 -1.17 -21.00 14.45
N GLU A 52 -2.29 -20.50 14.95
CA GLU A 52 -2.96 -19.29 14.45
C GLU A 52 -2.06 -18.04 14.45
N GLU A 53 -1.14 -17.96 15.40
CA GLU A 53 -0.22 -16.82 15.58
C GLU A 53 1.03 -16.86 14.67
N ALA A 54 1.18 -17.86 13.80
CA ALA A 54 2.34 -17.93 12.92
C ALA A 54 2.22 -17.04 11.68
N ILE A 55 3.38 -16.64 11.14
CA ILE A 55 3.50 -15.86 9.91
C ILE A 55 4.09 -16.69 8.77
N ALA A 56 3.42 -16.66 7.61
CA ALA A 56 4.03 -17.08 6.35
C ALA A 56 4.75 -15.89 5.73
N VAL A 57 5.99 -16.08 5.28
CA VAL A 57 6.75 -15.04 4.57
C VAL A 57 7.04 -15.52 3.16
N VAL A 58 6.60 -14.77 2.15
CA VAL A 58 7.05 -14.94 0.77
C VAL A 58 8.14 -13.91 0.52
N ILE A 59 9.33 -14.36 0.17
CA ILE A 59 10.46 -13.49 -0.13
C ILE A 59 10.85 -13.61 -1.60
N SER A 60 11.10 -12.47 -2.24
CA SER A 60 11.67 -12.39 -3.58
C SER A 60 12.94 -13.21 -3.67
N ASP A 61 13.11 -13.91 -4.79
CA ASP A 61 14.31 -14.68 -5.08
C ASP A 61 15.58 -13.81 -5.10
N ARG A 62 15.45 -12.51 -5.40
CA ARG A 62 16.56 -11.54 -5.35
C ARG A 62 17.04 -11.27 -3.92
N LEU A 63 16.22 -11.57 -2.93
CA LEU A 63 16.44 -11.24 -1.52
C LEU A 63 16.73 -12.46 -0.65
N ILE A 64 16.96 -13.64 -1.23
CA ILE A 64 17.22 -14.89 -0.49
C ILE A 64 18.40 -14.79 0.49
N GLY A 65 19.37 -13.91 0.22
CA GLY A 65 20.47 -13.60 1.13
C GLY A 65 20.01 -13.04 2.50
N GLY A 66 18.80 -12.50 2.57
CA GLY A 66 18.15 -12.01 3.79
C GLY A 66 17.53 -13.12 4.66
N ILE A 67 17.28 -14.33 4.13
CA ILE A 67 16.56 -15.39 4.85
C ILE A 67 17.27 -15.78 6.15
N LYS A 68 18.59 -15.95 6.13
CA LYS A 68 19.36 -16.31 7.33
C LYS A 68 19.18 -15.27 8.44
N TYR A 69 19.12 -14.00 8.06
CA TYR A 69 18.92 -12.89 8.99
C TYR A 69 17.48 -12.87 9.54
N LEU A 70 16.47 -13.01 8.68
CA LEU A 70 15.06 -13.10 9.12
C LEU A 70 14.85 -14.24 10.11
N LYS A 71 15.38 -15.43 9.82
CA LYS A 71 15.32 -16.58 10.73
C LYS A 71 15.93 -16.29 12.10
N TYR A 72 17.09 -15.63 12.11
CA TYR A 72 17.76 -15.25 13.35
C TYR A 72 16.89 -14.30 14.18
N ILE A 73 16.35 -13.23 13.57
CA ILE A 73 15.49 -12.27 14.27
C ILE A 73 14.21 -12.91 14.76
N TYR A 74 13.52 -13.69 13.91
CA TYR A 74 12.26 -14.31 14.29
C TYR A 74 12.43 -15.35 15.41
N ASN A 75 13.53 -16.13 15.39
CA ASN A 75 13.86 -17.02 16.51
C ASN A 75 14.13 -16.23 17.79
N ALA A 76 14.87 -15.12 17.71
CA ALA A 76 15.17 -14.27 18.86
C ALA A 76 13.93 -13.60 19.46
N LEU A 77 12.96 -13.24 18.61
CA LEU A 77 11.67 -12.68 19.01
C LEU A 77 10.61 -13.74 19.34
N ASN A 78 10.95 -15.03 19.26
CA ASN A 78 10.03 -16.15 19.44
C ASN A 78 8.79 -16.08 18.51
N ILE A 79 8.96 -15.52 17.32
CA ILE A 79 7.94 -15.49 16.27
C ILE A 79 7.90 -16.87 15.62
N LYS A 80 6.72 -17.46 15.48
CA LYS A 80 6.53 -18.71 14.72
C LYS A 80 6.39 -18.36 13.24
N TYR A 81 7.15 -19.02 12.37
CA TYR A 81 7.17 -18.67 10.96
C TYR A 81 7.42 -19.83 10.01
N LYS A 82 7.02 -19.64 8.76
CA LYS A 82 7.53 -20.37 7.59
C LYS A 82 7.93 -19.37 6.50
N ILE A 83 9.11 -19.53 5.92
CA ILE A 83 9.63 -18.67 4.84
C ILE A 83 9.65 -19.47 3.54
N PHE A 84 9.12 -18.87 2.48
CA PHE A 84 8.96 -19.42 1.14
C PHE A 84 9.63 -18.49 0.14
N LYS A 85 10.32 -19.02 -0.84
CA LYS A 85 10.76 -18.22 -2.00
C LYS A 85 9.58 -18.00 -2.92
N LEU A 86 9.54 -16.85 -3.59
CA LEU A 86 8.54 -16.58 -4.61
C LEU A 86 8.53 -17.68 -5.69
N SER A 87 9.69 -18.07 -6.23
CA SER A 87 9.79 -19.13 -7.24
C SER A 87 9.17 -20.46 -6.78
N ASP A 88 9.36 -20.82 -5.51
CA ASP A 88 8.83 -22.07 -4.95
C ASP A 88 7.30 -21.99 -4.87
N VAL A 89 6.76 -20.84 -4.46
CA VAL A 89 5.31 -20.60 -4.43
C VAL A 89 4.71 -20.73 -5.83
N LEU A 90 5.31 -20.10 -6.84
CA LEU A 90 4.82 -20.14 -8.23
C LEU A 90 4.83 -21.55 -8.82
N VAL A 91 5.79 -22.39 -8.41
CA VAL A 91 5.85 -23.80 -8.84
C VAL A 91 4.82 -24.66 -8.10
N MET A 92 4.57 -24.40 -6.82
CA MET A 92 3.64 -25.17 -6.00
C MET A 92 2.17 -24.82 -6.27
N PHE A 93 1.89 -23.58 -6.63
CA PHE A 93 0.54 -23.05 -6.86
C PHE A 93 0.43 -22.42 -8.26
N PRO A 94 0.68 -23.17 -9.35
CA PRO A 94 0.76 -22.60 -10.68
C PRO A 94 -0.61 -22.11 -11.15
N ARG A 95 -0.71 -20.81 -11.46
CA ARG A 95 -1.88 -20.16 -12.06
C ARG A 95 -1.51 -19.34 -13.30
N GLY A 96 -2.49 -18.68 -13.93
CA GLY A 96 -2.29 -17.96 -15.18
C GLY A 96 -1.33 -16.77 -15.04
N ASN A 97 -1.30 -16.18 -13.86
CA ASN A 97 -0.41 -15.08 -13.49
C ASN A 97 0.11 -15.22 -12.05
N GLU A 98 1.06 -14.36 -11.70
CA GLU A 98 1.72 -14.37 -10.39
C GLU A 98 0.75 -14.07 -9.24
N TYR A 99 -0.11 -13.06 -9.37
CA TYR A 99 -1.03 -12.69 -8.29
C TYR A 99 -2.08 -13.78 -8.02
N GLU A 100 -2.57 -14.50 -9.02
CA GLU A 100 -3.43 -15.67 -8.80
C GLU A 100 -2.68 -16.78 -8.06
N SER A 101 -1.43 -17.04 -8.44
CA SER A 101 -0.58 -18.04 -7.78
C SER A 101 -0.36 -17.68 -6.31
N LEU A 102 -0.13 -16.39 -6.02
CA LEU A 102 0.00 -15.85 -4.67
C LEU A 102 -1.31 -15.91 -3.88
N ARG A 103 -2.48 -15.65 -4.49
CA ARG A 103 -3.77 -15.78 -3.80
C ARG A 103 -4.08 -17.23 -3.43
N GLU A 104 -3.75 -18.17 -4.30
CA GLU A 104 -3.90 -19.60 -4.01
C GLU A 104 -2.96 -20.06 -2.90
N PHE A 105 -1.74 -19.52 -2.89
CA PHE A 105 -0.84 -19.70 -1.75
C PHE A 105 -1.40 -19.07 -0.46
N ALA A 106 -2.00 -17.88 -0.52
CA ALA A 106 -2.65 -17.25 0.63
C ALA A 106 -3.81 -18.12 1.17
N ARG A 107 -4.61 -18.75 0.29
CA ARG A 107 -5.61 -19.76 0.66
C ARG A 107 -4.99 -20.96 1.36
N TYR A 108 -3.85 -21.46 0.89
CA TYR A 108 -3.11 -22.52 1.57
C TYR A 108 -2.60 -22.09 2.96
N VAL A 109 -2.03 -20.88 3.07
CA VAL A 109 -1.58 -20.31 4.34
C VAL A 109 -2.74 -20.23 5.34
N ARG A 110 -3.90 -19.73 4.90
CA ARG A 110 -5.05 -19.56 5.79
C ARG A 110 -5.74 -20.87 6.12
N TYR A 111 -6.13 -21.66 5.13
CA TYR A 111 -7.03 -22.80 5.32
C TYR A 111 -6.32 -24.13 5.57
N VAL A 112 -5.03 -24.25 5.23
CA VAL A 112 -4.25 -25.49 5.44
C VAL A 112 -3.22 -25.33 6.55
N LEU A 113 -2.43 -24.25 6.54
CA LEU A 113 -1.48 -23.99 7.64
C LEU A 113 -2.16 -23.41 8.89
N ASN A 114 -3.35 -22.83 8.74
CA ASN A 114 -4.07 -22.11 9.78
C ASN A 114 -3.25 -20.95 10.36
N TYR A 115 -2.59 -20.17 9.50
CA TYR A 115 -1.84 -18.98 9.89
C TYR A 115 -2.70 -17.73 9.68
N ARG A 116 -2.50 -16.71 10.53
CA ARG A 116 -3.21 -15.44 10.46
C ARG A 116 -2.51 -14.38 9.61
N TYR A 117 -1.20 -14.52 9.41
CA TYR A 117 -0.37 -13.48 8.78
C TYR A 117 0.37 -14.00 7.55
N LEU A 118 0.40 -13.17 6.51
CA LEU A 118 1.24 -13.33 5.32
C LEU A 118 2.06 -12.06 5.09
N LEU A 119 3.37 -12.19 5.00
CA LEU A 119 4.28 -11.07 4.71
C LEU A 119 4.93 -11.26 3.35
N LEU A 120 4.78 -10.27 2.47
CA LEU A 120 5.40 -10.22 1.16
C LEU A 120 6.65 -9.34 1.22
N ILE A 121 7.84 -9.91 1.01
CA ILE A 121 9.11 -9.18 1.05
C ILE A 121 9.74 -9.16 -0.35
N GLY A 122 9.65 -8.02 -1.01
CA GLY A 122 10.15 -7.79 -2.36
C GLY A 122 9.37 -6.70 -3.07
N ASP A 123 10.11 -5.84 -3.78
CA ASP A 123 9.58 -4.84 -4.71
C ASP A 123 9.06 -5.46 -6.02
N ASP A 124 9.52 -6.67 -6.37
CA ASP A 124 9.09 -7.44 -7.54
C ASP A 124 7.95 -8.43 -7.27
N ILE A 125 7.41 -8.48 -6.05
CA ILE A 125 6.22 -9.29 -5.77
C ILE A 125 4.99 -8.51 -6.25
N SER A 126 4.21 -9.11 -7.13
CA SER A 126 3.09 -8.46 -7.80
C SER A 126 1.98 -8.02 -6.84
N LEU A 127 1.37 -6.89 -7.13
CA LEU A 127 0.03 -6.54 -6.67
C LEU A 127 -1.01 -7.25 -7.55
N ALA A 128 -2.22 -7.46 -7.04
CA ALA A 128 -3.34 -7.82 -7.88
C ALA A 128 -3.94 -6.56 -8.53
N TYR A 129 -4.59 -6.72 -9.68
CA TYR A 129 -5.24 -5.62 -10.41
C TYR A 129 -6.71 -5.90 -10.63
N PHE A 130 -7.56 -4.95 -10.25
CA PHE A 130 -8.98 -4.99 -10.56
C PHE A 130 -9.38 -3.93 -11.58
N HIS A 131 -10.43 -4.21 -12.33
CA HIS A 131 -10.90 -3.45 -13.48
C HIS A 131 -12.00 -2.48 -13.08
N MET A 132 -11.67 -1.20 -13.05
CA MET A 132 -12.63 -0.17 -12.68
C MET A 132 -12.59 1.01 -13.64
N SER A 133 -13.63 1.11 -14.44
CA SER A 133 -13.86 2.20 -15.40
C SER A 133 -14.69 3.31 -14.73
N ASP A 134 -14.04 4.04 -13.82
CA ASP A 134 -14.60 5.18 -13.10
C ASP A 134 -14.33 6.53 -13.80
N SER A 135 -14.85 7.63 -13.25
CA SER A 135 -14.61 8.99 -13.78
C SER A 135 -13.14 9.39 -13.81
N LEU A 136 -12.30 8.74 -12.99
CA LEU A 136 -10.87 9.00 -12.89
C LEU A 136 -10.04 8.15 -13.87
N SER A 137 -10.67 7.22 -14.59
CA SER A 137 -9.99 6.32 -15.52
C SER A 137 -9.35 7.04 -16.71
N VAL A 138 -9.81 8.26 -17.03
CA VAL A 138 -9.17 9.13 -18.02
C VAL A 138 -7.77 9.56 -17.57
N VAL A 139 -7.54 9.65 -16.26
CA VAL A 139 -6.28 10.15 -15.67
C VAL A 139 -5.35 9.00 -15.27
N GLU A 140 -5.86 7.95 -14.64
CA GLU A 140 -5.04 6.87 -14.08
C GLU A 140 -5.28 5.49 -14.72
N GLY A 141 -6.05 5.42 -15.80
CA GLY A 141 -6.41 4.17 -16.46
C GLY A 141 -7.43 3.34 -15.68
N VAL A 142 -7.81 2.18 -16.24
CA VAL A 142 -8.87 1.32 -15.67
C VAL A 142 -8.36 0.32 -14.63
N LEU A 143 -7.05 0.03 -14.62
CA LEU A 143 -6.45 -0.96 -13.72
C LEU A 143 -6.06 -0.32 -12.39
N LYS A 144 -6.61 -0.86 -11.30
CA LYS A 144 -6.32 -0.40 -9.94
C LYS A 144 -5.64 -1.53 -9.16
N SER A 145 -4.53 -1.23 -8.50
CA SER A 145 -3.75 -2.23 -7.78
C SER A 145 -4.16 -2.36 -6.31
N THR A 146 -4.11 -3.60 -5.79
CA THR A 146 -4.49 -3.91 -4.41
C THR A 146 -3.79 -5.16 -3.85
N ASP A 147 -3.57 -5.17 -2.53
CA ASP A 147 -3.21 -6.38 -1.76
C ASP A 147 -4.43 -7.02 -1.06
N MET A 148 -5.61 -6.38 -1.08
CA MET A 148 -6.83 -6.95 -0.49
C MET A 148 -7.23 -8.26 -1.17
N TYR A 149 -6.83 -8.47 -2.42
CA TYR A 149 -7.03 -9.73 -3.15
C TYR A 149 -6.41 -10.94 -2.45
N TYR A 150 -5.28 -10.74 -1.75
CA TYR A 150 -4.60 -11.77 -0.97
C TYR A 150 -5.18 -11.96 0.44
N SER A 151 -6.15 -11.12 0.82
CA SER A 151 -6.75 -11.09 2.15
C SER A 151 -8.21 -11.52 2.15
N LEU A 152 -8.96 -11.20 1.08
CA LEU A 152 -10.35 -11.59 0.84
C LEU A 152 -10.37 -12.88 0.01
N LEU A 153 -10.35 -14.01 0.71
CA LEU A 153 -9.98 -15.29 0.10
C LEU A 153 -11.18 -16.07 -0.41
N ASP A 154 -12.39 -15.73 0.03
CA ASP A 154 -13.62 -16.37 -0.40
C ASP A 154 -14.04 -15.96 -1.83
N GLY A 155 -14.65 -16.93 -2.53
CA GLY A 155 -15.17 -16.77 -3.89
C GLY A 155 -14.16 -16.33 -4.97
N SER A 156 -14.68 -16.14 -6.19
CA SER A 156 -13.92 -15.60 -7.31
C SER A 156 -14.13 -14.09 -7.42
N TRP A 157 -13.06 -13.36 -7.70
CA TRP A 157 -13.14 -11.95 -8.11
C TRP A 157 -13.31 -11.80 -9.63
N ASP A 158 -13.10 -12.88 -10.38
CA ASP A 158 -13.36 -13.00 -11.82
C ASP A 158 -14.57 -13.92 -11.95
N TYR A 159 -15.78 -13.34 -11.94
CA TYR A 159 -17.01 -14.12 -11.79
C TYR A 159 -17.37 -14.84 -13.08
N ASP A 160 -17.07 -14.24 -14.24
CA ASP A 160 -17.35 -14.80 -15.55
C ASP A 160 -16.19 -15.56 -16.20
N GLY A 161 -14.98 -15.50 -15.61
CA GLY A 161 -13.82 -16.27 -16.01
C GLY A 161 -13.08 -15.70 -17.21
N ASP A 162 -13.21 -14.39 -17.48
CA ASP A 162 -12.57 -13.72 -18.60
C ASP A 162 -11.15 -13.21 -18.30
N GLY A 163 -10.68 -13.41 -17.06
CA GLY A 163 -9.36 -13.02 -16.58
C GLY A 163 -9.27 -11.60 -16.01
N LYS A 164 -10.40 -10.88 -15.87
CA LYS A 164 -10.44 -9.54 -15.29
C LYS A 164 -11.11 -9.58 -13.93
N LEU A 165 -10.46 -9.00 -12.93
CA LEU A 165 -10.99 -8.99 -11.57
C LEU A 165 -11.95 -7.80 -11.35
N LEU A 166 -13.14 -8.07 -10.80
CA LEU A 166 -14.14 -7.10 -10.32
C LEU A 166 -14.52 -6.03 -11.34
N GLU A 167 -14.95 -6.45 -12.53
CA GLU A 167 -15.32 -5.52 -13.58
C GLU A 167 -16.47 -4.59 -13.17
N SER A 168 -16.32 -3.31 -13.52
CA SER A 168 -17.35 -2.30 -13.35
C SER A 168 -18.18 -2.10 -14.62
N VAL A 169 -19.47 -1.81 -14.48
CA VAL A 169 -20.34 -1.39 -15.59
C VAL A 169 -20.54 0.13 -15.53
N ILE A 170 -20.27 0.80 -16.66
CA ILE A 170 -20.51 2.23 -16.80
C ILE A 170 -21.99 2.48 -17.11
N ASN A 171 -22.63 3.28 -16.27
CA ASN A 171 -23.90 3.95 -16.54
C ASN A 171 -23.60 5.40 -16.96
N LYS A 172 -24.48 5.97 -17.80
CA LYS A 172 -24.44 7.34 -18.35
C LYS A 172 -24.05 8.47 -17.35
N HIS A 173 -24.24 8.28 -16.04
CA HIS A 173 -23.84 9.26 -15.02
C HIS A 173 -23.15 8.66 -13.77
N SER A 174 -22.86 7.35 -13.74
CA SER A 174 -22.21 6.71 -12.60
C SER A 174 -21.54 5.40 -12.97
N CYS A 175 -20.52 5.00 -12.23
CA CYS A 175 -19.96 3.66 -12.29
C CYS A 175 -20.60 2.82 -11.20
N ILE A 176 -21.17 1.68 -11.60
CA ILE A 176 -21.63 0.63 -10.69
C ILE A 176 -20.72 -0.58 -10.81
N VAL A 177 -20.55 -1.30 -9.72
CA VAL A 177 -19.79 -2.54 -9.71
C VAL A 177 -20.59 -3.59 -10.47
N GLY A 178 -20.04 -4.12 -11.57
CA GLY A 178 -20.67 -5.16 -12.39
C GLY A 178 -20.59 -6.52 -11.72
N GLU A 179 -19.44 -6.79 -11.09
CA GLU A 179 -19.16 -8.00 -10.33
C GLU A 179 -19.00 -7.68 -8.86
N SER A 180 -19.93 -8.16 -8.03
CA SER A 180 -19.86 -7.93 -6.58
C SER A 180 -18.64 -8.60 -5.97
N LEU A 181 -17.99 -7.92 -5.03
CA LEU A 181 -16.97 -8.54 -4.18
C LEU A 181 -17.55 -9.79 -3.50
N PRO A 182 -16.92 -10.97 -3.65
CA PRO A 182 -17.43 -12.21 -3.06
C PRO A 182 -17.32 -12.24 -1.54
N ASP A 183 -16.44 -11.40 -1.00
CA ASP A 183 -16.09 -11.34 0.41
C ASP A 183 -15.80 -9.89 0.83
N LEU A 184 -16.21 -9.55 2.05
CA LEU A 184 -16.09 -8.23 2.65
C LEU A 184 -15.33 -8.29 3.99
N ILE A 185 -14.89 -9.46 4.44
CA ILE A 185 -14.21 -9.65 5.73
C ILE A 185 -12.88 -10.37 5.48
N PRO A 186 -11.74 -9.66 5.60
CA PRO A 186 -10.42 -10.26 5.41
C PRO A 186 -10.21 -11.53 6.26
N ASP A 187 -9.88 -12.63 5.58
CA ASP A 187 -9.53 -13.92 6.18
C ASP A 187 -8.09 -13.95 6.71
N LEU A 188 -7.22 -13.16 6.08
CA LEU A 188 -5.77 -13.17 6.28
C LEU A 188 -5.25 -11.73 6.37
N ILE A 189 -4.34 -11.45 7.31
CA ILE A 189 -3.66 -10.17 7.41
C ILE A 189 -2.43 -10.22 6.52
N VAL A 190 -2.37 -9.35 5.52
CA VAL A 190 -1.24 -9.27 4.58
C VAL A 190 -0.42 -8.01 4.84
N GLY A 191 0.87 -8.18 5.05
CA GLY A 191 1.85 -7.09 5.12
C GLY A 191 2.78 -7.12 3.91
N ARG A 192 3.31 -5.96 3.53
CA ARG A 192 4.28 -5.84 2.44
C ARG A 192 5.50 -5.03 2.85
N LEU A 193 6.68 -5.58 2.57
CA LEU A 193 7.96 -4.89 2.64
C LEU A 193 8.55 -4.82 1.23
N PRO A 194 8.26 -3.76 0.46
CA PRO A 194 8.68 -3.63 -0.94
C PRO A 194 10.13 -3.14 -1.00
N PHE A 195 11.06 -3.94 -0.48
CA PHE A 195 12.49 -3.64 -0.50
C PHE A 195 13.16 -4.33 -1.68
N SER A 196 14.00 -3.61 -2.39
CA SER A 196 14.79 -4.11 -3.52
C SER A 196 16.14 -4.72 -3.13
N ASN A 197 16.54 -4.63 -1.85
CA ASN A 197 17.83 -5.13 -1.38
C ASN A 197 17.82 -5.62 0.09
N VAL A 198 18.74 -6.52 0.41
CA VAL A 198 18.88 -7.15 1.74
C VAL A 198 19.29 -6.14 2.83
N LYS A 199 19.95 -5.05 2.48
CA LYS A 199 20.39 -4.03 3.45
C LYS A 199 19.18 -3.30 4.03
N ASP A 200 18.20 -2.97 3.21
CA ASP A 200 16.96 -2.30 3.67
C ASP A 200 16.14 -3.21 4.58
N ILE A 201 16.05 -4.52 4.29
CA ILE A 201 15.44 -5.51 5.20
C ILE A 201 16.13 -5.46 6.57
N LYS A 202 17.46 -5.55 6.60
CA LYS A 202 18.22 -5.54 7.86
C LYS A 202 17.99 -4.25 8.63
N LYS A 203 18.10 -3.11 7.95
CA LYS A 203 17.88 -1.79 8.54
C LYS A 203 16.48 -1.66 9.13
N TYR A 204 15.45 -2.07 8.41
CA TYR A 204 14.07 -2.05 8.89
C TYR A 204 13.90 -2.84 10.20
N TYR A 205 14.38 -4.09 10.26
CA TYR A 205 14.24 -4.86 11.49
C TYR A 205 15.11 -4.32 12.64
N MET A 206 16.37 -3.94 12.38
CA MET A 206 17.28 -3.47 13.44
C MET A 206 16.90 -2.09 13.98
N ASP A 207 16.67 -1.14 13.07
CA ASP A 207 16.54 0.27 13.42
C ASP A 207 15.08 0.69 13.62
N THR A 208 14.11 -0.13 13.17
CA THR A 208 12.69 0.19 13.29
C THR A 208 11.96 -0.81 14.17
N VAL A 209 11.85 -2.08 13.75
CA VAL A 209 11.00 -3.08 14.44
C VAL A 209 11.48 -3.35 15.86
N ILE A 210 12.78 -3.60 16.05
CA ILE A 210 13.33 -3.87 17.38
C ILE A 210 13.21 -2.63 18.29
N ASN A 211 13.45 -1.44 17.75
CA ASN A 211 13.30 -0.19 18.50
C ASN A 211 11.85 0.04 18.94
N PHE A 212 10.88 -0.27 18.08
CA PHE A 212 9.46 -0.24 18.42
C PHE A 212 9.13 -1.25 19.53
N LEU A 213 9.56 -2.51 19.39
CA LEU A 213 9.27 -3.56 20.39
C LEU A 213 9.90 -3.30 21.78
N TRP A 214 11.02 -2.58 21.83
CA TRP A 214 11.66 -2.20 23.09
C TRP A 214 11.20 -0.85 23.63
N GLY A 215 10.48 -0.06 22.83
CA GLY A 215 9.85 1.18 23.24
C GLY A 215 8.48 0.91 23.87
N THR A 216 8.43 0.66 25.18
CA THR A 216 7.15 0.68 25.91
C THR A 216 6.89 2.08 26.44
N HIS A 217 5.98 2.81 25.78
CA HIS A 217 5.51 4.10 26.25
C HIS A 217 4.00 4.05 26.48
N HIS A 218 3.58 4.49 27.67
CA HIS A 218 2.17 4.67 28.01
C HIS A 218 1.58 5.94 27.36
N ASP A 219 2.44 6.84 26.90
CA ASP A 219 2.03 8.11 26.30
C ASP A 219 2.26 7.99 24.80
N ILE A 220 1.21 8.16 24.01
CA ILE A 220 1.26 8.07 22.55
C ILE A 220 1.41 9.49 22.00
N ASN A 221 2.49 9.77 21.29
CA ASN A 221 2.69 11.04 20.64
C ASN A 221 2.14 10.97 19.22
N VAL A 222 1.23 11.87 18.88
CA VAL A 222 0.51 11.89 17.60
C VAL A 222 0.82 13.18 16.85
N LEU A 223 1.17 13.06 15.57
CA LEU A 223 1.25 14.18 14.64
C LEU A 223 0.06 14.17 13.69
N LEU A 224 -0.72 15.24 13.69
CA LEU A 224 -1.81 15.49 12.75
C LEU A 224 -1.36 16.54 11.75
N ALA A 225 -1.33 16.21 10.46
CA ALA A 225 -0.93 17.14 9.40
C ALA A 225 -1.99 17.21 8.30
N ALA A 226 -2.49 18.40 7.99
CA ALA A 226 -3.54 18.57 6.99
C ALA A 226 -3.39 19.81 6.11
N SER A 227 -3.67 19.61 4.82
CA SER A 227 -3.89 20.67 3.82
C SER A 227 -5.38 20.94 3.65
N LEU A 228 -5.71 22.08 3.04
CA LEU A 228 -6.99 22.24 2.35
C LEU A 228 -7.08 21.26 1.18
N ILE A 229 -8.24 20.63 1.00
CA ILE A 229 -8.54 19.68 -0.07
C ILE A 229 -9.21 20.39 -1.24
N THR A 230 -10.21 21.20 -0.97
CA THR A 230 -10.96 21.95 -1.99
C THR A 230 -11.17 23.37 -1.53
N LEU A 231 -11.13 24.32 -2.46
CA LEU A 231 -11.41 25.72 -2.24
C LEU A 231 -12.79 26.07 -2.84
N PRO A 232 -13.43 27.16 -2.39
CA PRO A 232 -14.66 27.64 -3.00
C PRO A 232 -14.44 27.90 -4.49
N GLY A 233 -15.38 27.52 -5.36
CA GLY A 233 -15.28 27.70 -6.81
C GLY A 233 -14.91 26.42 -7.56
N GLU A 234 -14.03 25.59 -7.00
CA GLU A 234 -13.56 24.34 -7.60
C GLU A 234 -14.71 23.33 -7.73
N GLU A 235 -14.86 22.69 -8.90
CA GLU A 235 -15.88 21.64 -9.15
C GLU A 235 -17.33 22.05 -8.81
N GLY A 236 -17.62 23.36 -8.84
CA GLY A 236 -18.92 23.90 -8.44
C GLY A 236 -19.18 23.92 -6.93
N ASN A 237 -18.18 23.56 -6.12
CA ASN A 237 -18.22 23.63 -4.66
C ASN A 237 -18.27 25.09 -4.19
N LYS A 238 -19.05 25.35 -3.15
CA LYS A 238 -19.18 26.68 -2.53
C LYS A 238 -18.36 26.85 -1.26
N TYR A 239 -17.83 25.76 -0.74
CA TYR A 239 -17.19 25.75 0.56
C TYR A 239 -15.71 25.39 0.42
N VAL A 240 -14.90 25.84 1.37
CA VAL A 240 -13.58 25.22 1.60
C VAL A 240 -13.82 23.76 1.97
N ILE A 241 -12.91 22.83 1.74
CA ILE A 241 -12.90 21.51 2.38
C ILE A 241 -11.56 21.40 3.07
N ASP A 242 -11.57 21.48 4.38
CA ASP A 242 -10.36 21.47 5.20
C ASP A 242 -10.08 20.05 5.73
N GLY A 243 -8.96 19.46 5.31
CA GLY A 243 -8.54 18.14 5.79
C GLY A 243 -8.35 18.09 7.31
N ALA A 244 -8.11 19.22 7.97
CA ALA A 244 -8.01 19.28 9.43
C ALA A 244 -9.32 18.86 10.11
N SER A 245 -10.48 19.00 9.43
CA SER A 245 -11.78 18.60 9.96
C SER A 245 -11.82 17.12 10.38
N ALA A 246 -11.35 16.22 9.50
CA ALA A 246 -11.32 14.79 9.78
C ALA A 246 -10.35 14.46 10.93
N LEU A 247 -9.16 15.08 10.94
CA LEU A 247 -8.17 14.84 11.98
C LEU A 247 -8.62 15.35 13.36
N VAL A 248 -9.27 16.51 13.42
CA VAL A 248 -9.84 17.04 14.67
C VAL A 248 -11.02 16.20 15.16
N SER A 249 -11.85 15.67 14.24
CA SER A 249 -12.91 14.70 14.58
C SER A 249 -12.31 13.44 15.22
N ILE A 250 -11.26 12.88 14.61
CA ILE A 250 -10.53 11.71 15.12
C ILE A 250 -9.95 11.96 16.50
N GLU A 251 -9.31 13.12 16.68
CA GLU A 251 -8.75 13.51 17.96
C GLU A 251 -9.82 13.52 19.06
N ARG A 252 -10.93 14.21 18.79
CA ARG A 252 -12.03 14.38 19.75
C ARG A 252 -12.80 13.09 20.05
N LYS A 253 -12.84 12.14 19.12
CA LYS A 253 -13.60 10.88 19.27
C LYS A 253 -12.77 9.73 19.83
N TYR A 254 -11.48 9.66 19.46
CA TYR A 254 -10.65 8.47 19.70
C TYR A 254 -9.34 8.78 20.40
N LEU A 255 -8.59 9.81 20.00
CA LEU A 255 -7.30 10.07 20.64
C LEU A 255 -7.47 10.61 22.07
N CYS A 256 -8.54 11.36 22.34
CA CYS A 256 -8.87 11.84 23.68
C CYS A 256 -9.25 10.74 24.68
N THR A 257 -9.52 9.51 24.21
CA THR A 257 -9.92 8.38 25.07
C THR A 257 -8.71 7.57 25.56
N ILE A 258 -7.52 7.88 25.05
CA ILE A 258 -6.23 7.30 25.46
C ILE A 258 -5.27 8.41 25.88
N ASN A 259 -4.10 8.06 26.44
CA ASN A 259 -3.10 9.05 26.81
C ASN A 259 -2.30 9.51 25.59
N ALA A 260 -2.93 10.30 24.72
CA ALA A 260 -2.31 10.82 23.51
C ALA A 260 -1.89 12.30 23.65
N ASP A 261 -0.63 12.62 23.38
CA ASP A 261 -0.16 13.99 23.17
C ASP A 261 -0.19 14.32 21.68
N VAL A 262 -0.93 15.38 21.31
CA VAL A 262 -1.30 15.65 19.91
C VAL A 262 -0.68 16.97 19.45
N THR A 263 0.24 16.86 18.48
CA THR A 263 0.77 18.01 17.72
C THR A 263 0.00 18.18 16.41
N ARG A 264 -0.46 19.40 16.12
CA ARG A 264 -1.24 19.74 14.92
C ARG A 264 -0.44 20.66 13.98
N MET A 265 -0.39 20.26 12.71
CA MET A 265 0.24 21.01 11.61
C MET A 265 -0.76 21.23 10.47
N PHE A 266 -1.43 22.38 10.43
CA PHE A 266 -2.49 22.67 9.44
C PHE A 266 -2.15 23.84 8.51
N GLU A 267 -2.90 23.98 7.41
CA GLU A 267 -2.71 25.06 6.44
C GLU A 267 -2.95 26.45 7.06
N SER A 268 -2.04 27.39 6.82
CA SER A 268 -2.02 28.71 7.46
C SER A 268 -1.70 29.87 6.51
N GLU A 269 -1.47 29.60 5.23
CA GLU A 269 -1.11 30.56 4.19
C GLU A 269 -2.28 30.78 3.22
N GLY A 270 -2.16 31.82 2.39
CA GLY A 270 -3.15 32.15 1.36
C GLY A 270 -4.34 32.97 1.89
N LEU A 271 -5.29 33.18 0.99
CA LEU A 271 -6.54 33.90 1.26
C LEU A 271 -7.47 33.11 2.19
N VAL A 272 -7.43 31.78 2.09
CA VAL A 272 -8.17 30.85 2.93
C VAL A 272 -7.19 29.98 3.69
N LYS A 273 -7.45 29.79 4.99
CA LYS A 273 -6.62 29.04 5.93
C LYS A 273 -7.46 27.99 6.64
N SER A 274 -6.80 27.08 7.35
CA SER A 274 -7.52 26.17 8.24
C SER A 274 -8.26 26.96 9.32
N ILE A 275 -9.50 26.58 9.59
CA ILE A 275 -10.33 27.16 10.65
C ILE A 275 -10.12 26.49 12.01
N TYR A 276 -9.39 25.38 12.03
CA TYR A 276 -9.15 24.59 13.22
C TYR A 276 -7.88 25.05 13.94
N ASN A 277 -7.84 24.88 15.26
CA ASN A 277 -6.65 25.20 16.05
C ASN A 277 -5.49 24.29 15.67
N PHE A 278 -4.29 24.86 15.53
CA PHE A 278 -3.06 24.14 15.25
C PHE A 278 -1.88 24.70 16.04
N ASP A 279 -0.86 23.86 16.24
CA ASP A 279 0.35 24.21 16.99
C ASP A 279 1.41 24.83 16.07
N PHE A 280 1.47 24.35 14.83
CA PHE A 280 2.43 24.81 13.83
C PHE A 280 1.79 24.93 12.43
N PRO A 281 2.28 25.84 11.58
CA PRO A 281 1.85 25.89 10.19
C PRO A 281 2.42 24.70 9.40
N LEU A 282 1.62 24.03 8.57
CA LEU A 282 2.12 22.97 7.70
C LEU A 282 3.04 23.56 6.62
N ASN A 283 4.32 23.18 6.62
CA ASN A 283 5.27 23.53 5.57
C ASN A 283 6.48 22.58 5.57
N HIS A 284 7.30 22.67 4.51
CA HIS A 284 8.45 21.81 4.30
C HIS A 284 9.46 21.80 5.47
N LYS A 285 9.74 22.97 6.07
CA LYS A 285 10.73 23.07 7.14
C LYS A 285 10.24 22.38 8.41
N LEU A 286 8.97 22.62 8.78
CA LEU A 286 8.41 22.13 10.03
C LEU A 286 8.07 20.65 9.97
N ILE A 287 7.54 20.15 8.85
CA ILE A 287 7.29 18.70 8.70
C ILE A 287 8.60 17.90 8.71
N ASN A 288 9.66 18.37 8.06
CA ASN A 288 10.96 17.70 8.11
C ASN A 288 11.56 17.71 9.51
N LYS A 289 11.39 18.81 10.25
CA LYS A 289 11.80 18.87 11.66
C LYS A 289 11.01 17.87 12.50
N ALA A 290 9.69 17.76 12.27
CA ALA A 290 8.83 16.82 12.97
C ALA A 290 9.23 15.36 12.68
N LEU A 291 9.46 15.00 11.42
CA LEU A 291 9.88 13.64 11.04
C LEU A 291 11.29 13.27 11.55
N SER A 292 12.23 14.23 11.54
CA SER A 292 13.63 13.97 11.93
C SER A 292 13.91 14.04 13.42
N LYS A 293 13.20 14.90 14.16
CA LYS A 293 13.46 15.19 15.58
C LYS A 293 12.27 14.92 16.50
N GLY A 294 11.07 14.84 15.93
CA GLY A 294 9.89 14.49 16.69
C GLY A 294 9.94 13.03 17.13
N LYS A 295 9.26 12.76 18.24
CA LYS A 295 8.97 11.41 18.69
C LYS A 295 7.48 11.24 18.51
N TYR A 296 7.09 10.61 17.41
CA TYR A 296 5.69 10.36 17.10
C TYR A 296 5.48 8.87 16.94
N ASP A 297 4.51 8.32 17.62
CA ASP A 297 4.10 6.92 17.51
C ASP A 297 3.09 6.78 16.35
N LEU A 298 2.28 7.81 16.13
CA LEU A 298 1.30 7.89 15.06
C LEU A 298 1.42 9.21 14.28
N ILE A 299 1.42 9.14 12.95
CA ILE A 299 1.41 10.30 12.06
C ILE A 299 0.26 10.15 11.07
N LEU A 300 -0.68 11.10 11.09
CA LEU A 300 -1.83 11.14 10.18
C LEU A 300 -1.69 12.34 9.26
N ILE A 301 -1.69 12.08 7.95
CA ILE A 301 -1.50 13.11 6.91
C ILE A 301 -2.69 13.11 5.95
N ILE A 302 -3.32 14.27 5.77
CA ILE A 302 -4.35 14.49 4.74
C ILE A 302 -3.88 15.60 3.80
N SER A 303 -3.65 15.28 2.53
CA SER A 303 -3.08 16.25 1.58
C SER A 303 -3.25 15.87 0.12
N HIS A 304 -2.97 16.82 -0.78
CA HIS A 304 -2.79 16.52 -2.20
C HIS A 304 -1.44 15.85 -2.45
N GLY A 305 -1.37 14.99 -3.48
CA GLY A 305 -0.16 14.26 -3.80
C GLY A 305 -0.22 13.57 -5.15
N ASN A 306 0.93 13.06 -5.59
CA ASN A 306 1.05 12.32 -6.85
C ASN A 306 1.98 11.10 -6.73
N GLY A 307 2.16 10.60 -5.50
CA GLY A 307 3.07 9.49 -5.18
C GLY A 307 4.54 9.85 -4.99
N LEU A 308 5.05 10.91 -5.62
CA LEU A 308 6.43 11.39 -5.41
C LEU A 308 6.52 12.55 -4.41
N LYS A 309 5.41 13.25 -4.18
CA LYS A 309 5.36 14.42 -3.30
C LYS A 309 3.99 14.59 -2.64
N LEU A 310 4.01 15.19 -1.46
CA LEU A 310 2.82 15.67 -0.75
C LEU A 310 2.82 17.20 -0.75
N ALA A 311 1.68 17.78 -1.11
CA ALA A 311 1.53 19.21 -1.34
C ALA A 311 0.32 19.78 -0.62
N ARG A 312 0.45 21.06 -0.27
CA ARG A 312 -0.63 21.87 0.25
C ARG A 312 -1.28 22.66 -0.87
N LYS A 313 -2.59 22.79 -0.84
CA LYS A 313 -3.34 23.68 -1.73
C LYS A 313 -3.49 25.05 -1.07
N VAL A 314 -3.02 26.09 -1.75
CA VAL A 314 -3.03 27.47 -1.24
C VAL A 314 -3.69 28.38 -2.27
N TRP A 315 -4.73 29.11 -1.88
CA TRP A 315 -5.34 30.15 -2.71
C TRP A 315 -4.50 31.43 -2.60
N ILE A 316 -3.78 31.81 -3.66
CA ILE A 316 -2.74 32.84 -3.60
C ILE A 316 -3.19 34.24 -4.04
N ARG A 317 -4.26 34.34 -4.83
CA ARG A 317 -4.89 35.59 -5.27
C ARG A 317 -6.35 35.30 -5.60
N ASP A 318 -7.17 36.34 -5.70
CA ASP A 318 -8.57 36.30 -6.14
C ASP A 318 -8.75 37.53 -7.02
N ASP A 319 -9.32 37.36 -8.22
CA ASP A 319 -9.63 38.46 -9.14
C ASP A 319 -10.86 39.28 -8.72
N GLY A 320 -11.55 38.82 -7.66
CA GLY A 320 -12.67 39.48 -7.01
C GLY A 320 -14.02 38.78 -7.22
N ASP A 321 -14.04 37.63 -7.90
CA ASP A 321 -15.26 36.84 -8.10
C ASP A 321 -15.55 35.86 -6.94
N GLY A 322 -14.59 35.69 -6.02
CA GLY A 322 -14.71 34.84 -4.84
C GLY A 322 -14.70 33.35 -5.16
N ARG A 323 -14.11 32.94 -6.29
CA ARG A 323 -14.00 31.56 -6.77
C ARG A 323 -12.54 31.26 -7.05
N ALA A 324 -12.00 30.21 -6.44
CA ALA A 324 -10.63 29.79 -6.67
C ALA A 324 -10.49 29.13 -8.04
N GLU A 325 -9.71 29.76 -8.90
CA GLU A 325 -9.42 29.31 -10.26
C GLU A 325 -8.02 28.69 -10.37
N GLU A 326 -7.75 27.94 -11.44
CA GLU A 326 -6.51 27.16 -11.55
C GLU A 326 -5.25 28.04 -11.47
N ASP A 327 -5.26 29.24 -12.08
CA ASP A 327 -4.13 30.19 -12.04
C ASP A 327 -4.08 31.04 -10.75
N GLU A 328 -5.04 30.84 -9.86
CA GLU A 328 -5.10 31.44 -8.52
C GLU A 328 -4.67 30.47 -7.41
N ILE A 329 -4.48 29.20 -7.74
CA ILE A 329 -4.16 28.14 -6.79
C ILE A 329 -2.69 27.74 -6.94
N ALA A 330 -1.99 27.64 -5.82
CA ALA A 330 -0.64 27.11 -5.75
C ALA A 330 -0.60 25.79 -4.97
N TYR A 331 -0.01 24.76 -5.57
CA TYR A 331 0.32 23.51 -4.88
C TYR A 331 1.73 23.59 -4.27
N LYS A 332 1.80 23.97 -2.99
CA LYS A 332 3.06 24.13 -2.26
C LYS A 332 3.50 22.81 -1.63
N VAL A 333 4.54 22.20 -2.21
CA VAL A 333 5.07 20.91 -1.75
C VAL A 333 5.68 21.04 -0.35
N PHE A 334 5.32 20.14 0.56
CA PHE A 334 5.91 20.07 1.90
C PHE A 334 6.78 18.83 2.10
N LEU A 335 6.52 17.73 1.39
CA LEU A 335 7.35 16.52 1.46
C LEU A 335 7.65 15.99 0.06
N TRP A 336 8.91 15.69 -0.21
CA TRP A 336 9.40 15.11 -1.46
C TRP A 336 10.02 13.73 -1.15
N TYR A 337 9.78 12.74 -2.00
CA TYR A 337 10.33 11.39 -1.82
C TYR A 337 11.87 11.39 -1.72
N ASP A 338 12.57 12.25 -2.45
CA ASP A 338 14.04 12.32 -2.46
C ASP A 338 14.63 13.13 -1.28
N ARG A 339 13.78 13.76 -0.46
CA ARG A 339 14.19 14.62 0.68
C ARG A 339 13.57 14.21 2.01
N VAL A 340 13.03 12.99 2.09
CA VAL A 340 12.53 12.45 3.37
C VAL A 340 13.70 12.24 4.33
N PRO A 341 13.66 12.85 5.55
CA PRO A 341 14.72 12.69 6.53
C PRO A 341 14.66 11.28 7.15
N GLN A 342 15.70 10.91 7.90
CA GLN A 342 15.64 9.70 8.72
C GLN A 342 14.60 9.91 9.85
N ILE A 343 13.71 8.94 10.00
CA ILE A 343 12.69 8.85 11.06
C ILE A 343 13.26 7.91 12.13
N HIS A 344 13.26 8.37 13.38
CA HIS A 344 13.84 7.62 14.50
C HIS A 344 12.80 7.03 15.45
N SER A 345 11.55 7.48 15.37
CA SER A 345 10.48 7.10 16.30
C SER A 345 9.70 5.84 15.91
N ALA A 346 10.06 5.16 14.81
CA ALA A 346 9.33 3.98 14.32
C ALA A 346 7.82 4.22 14.21
N SER A 347 7.42 5.35 13.63
CA SER A 347 6.02 5.78 13.58
C SER A 347 5.16 4.89 12.68
N ILE A 348 3.91 4.68 13.08
CA ILE A 348 2.82 4.28 12.17
C ILE A 348 2.39 5.53 11.40
N ILE A 349 2.41 5.48 10.07
CA ILE A 349 2.05 6.62 9.21
C ILE A 349 0.85 6.26 8.36
N TYR A 350 -0.22 7.03 8.46
CA TYR A 350 -1.35 6.97 7.55
C TYR A 350 -1.36 8.21 6.66
N ILE A 351 -1.38 8.02 5.35
CA ILE A 351 -1.39 9.08 4.36
C ILE A 351 -2.64 8.96 3.51
N ASP A 352 -3.54 9.91 3.67
CA ASP A 352 -4.64 10.15 2.76
C ASP A 352 -4.20 11.17 1.71
N SER A 353 -3.52 10.65 0.69
CA SER A 353 -3.03 11.42 -0.44
C SER A 353 -2.81 10.53 -1.65
N CYS A 354 -3.28 10.97 -2.81
CA CYS A 354 -3.30 10.17 -4.03
C CYS A 354 -1.92 9.58 -4.38
N LEU A 355 -1.92 8.30 -4.74
CA LEU A 355 -0.77 7.53 -5.23
C LEU A 355 0.42 7.41 -4.26
N ALA A 356 0.29 7.77 -2.99
CA ALA A 356 1.39 7.75 -2.03
C ALA A 356 2.06 6.37 -1.86
N ASN A 357 1.32 5.27 -2.11
CA ASN A 357 1.82 3.90 -2.17
C ASN A 357 1.71 3.28 -3.58
N ALA A 358 1.77 4.06 -4.66
CA ALA A 358 1.75 3.56 -6.04
C ALA A 358 3.05 2.83 -6.43
N ILE A 359 3.41 1.80 -5.68
CA ILE A 359 4.65 1.02 -5.82
C ILE A 359 4.77 0.36 -7.18
N ASP A 360 3.65 0.00 -7.81
CA ASP A 360 3.64 -0.57 -9.14
C ASP A 360 3.87 0.44 -10.27
N LEU A 361 3.76 1.74 -9.98
CA LEU A 361 3.95 2.81 -10.95
C LEU A 361 5.26 3.59 -10.72
N LEU A 362 5.74 3.61 -9.48
CA LEU A 362 6.84 4.45 -9.03
C LEU A 362 7.99 3.66 -8.40
N ASP A 363 7.85 2.34 -8.30
CA ASP A 363 8.80 1.43 -7.64
C ASP A 363 9.19 1.96 -6.23
N ASP A 364 10.48 1.88 -5.91
CA ASP A 364 11.08 2.37 -4.68
C ASP A 364 10.91 3.90 -4.46
N ASN A 365 10.51 4.66 -5.48
CA ASN A 365 10.34 6.12 -5.36
C ASN A 365 8.97 6.52 -4.82
N ALA A 366 8.00 5.61 -4.75
CA ALA A 366 6.74 5.88 -4.06
C ALA A 366 7.03 6.39 -2.63
N ILE A 367 6.44 7.53 -2.26
CA ILE A 367 6.81 8.24 -1.03
C ILE A 367 6.59 7.39 0.21
N GLY A 368 5.59 6.50 0.21
CA GLY A 368 5.39 5.57 1.31
C GLY A 368 6.47 4.49 1.45
N VAL A 369 7.03 4.01 0.34
CA VAL A 369 8.20 3.10 0.36
C VAL A 369 9.42 3.82 0.91
N VAL A 370 9.62 5.08 0.51
CA VAL A 370 10.69 5.91 1.07
C VAL A 370 10.51 6.07 2.58
N LEU A 371 9.31 6.44 3.05
CA LEU A 371 9.04 6.62 4.48
C LEU A 371 9.34 5.35 5.29
N LEU A 372 8.96 4.17 4.77
CA LEU A 372 9.29 2.88 5.37
C LEU A 372 10.81 2.68 5.47
N ARG A 373 11.56 2.89 4.37
CA ARG A 373 13.04 2.80 4.36
C ARG A 373 13.73 3.83 5.26
N LYS A 374 13.06 4.94 5.52
CA LYS A 374 13.54 6.02 6.40
C LYS A 374 13.21 5.78 7.86
N GLY A 375 12.51 4.72 8.22
CA GLY A 375 12.31 4.32 9.62
C GLY A 375 10.88 4.47 10.13
N ALA A 376 9.89 4.60 9.26
CA ALA A 376 8.49 4.34 9.65
C ALA A 376 8.31 2.84 9.93
N LEU A 377 7.52 2.50 10.95
CA LEU A 377 7.14 1.11 11.24
C LEU A 377 6.14 0.60 10.21
N ALA A 378 5.11 1.39 9.93
CA ALA A 378 4.13 1.05 8.90
C ALA A 378 3.73 2.30 8.13
N VAL A 379 3.42 2.13 6.84
CA VAL A 379 2.88 3.18 5.99
C VAL A 379 1.63 2.68 5.27
N ILE A 380 0.50 3.28 5.61
CA ILE A 380 -0.80 3.01 5.00
C ILE A 380 -1.14 4.16 4.07
N ALA A 381 -1.23 3.89 2.78
CA ALA A 381 -1.54 4.90 1.78
C ALA A 381 -2.14 4.27 0.52
N PRO A 382 -2.77 5.06 -0.37
CA PRO A 382 -3.39 4.54 -1.57
C PRO A 382 -2.39 4.36 -2.72
N THR A 383 -2.61 3.34 -3.54
CA THR A 383 -1.90 3.05 -4.80
C THR A 383 -2.41 3.90 -5.97
N ARG A 384 -3.57 4.52 -5.83
CA ARG A 384 -4.31 5.26 -6.87
C ARG A 384 -4.93 6.54 -6.29
N ILE A 385 -5.64 7.29 -7.13
CA ILE A 385 -6.43 8.45 -6.73
C ILE A 385 -7.64 7.98 -5.91
N THR A 386 -7.84 8.60 -4.74
CA THR A 386 -8.96 8.31 -3.83
C THR A 386 -10.08 9.32 -4.00
N TYR A 387 -11.30 8.88 -3.73
CA TYR A 387 -12.45 9.76 -3.63
C TYR A 387 -12.53 10.38 -2.24
N TYR A 388 -13.02 11.61 -2.17
CA TYR A 388 -13.34 12.32 -0.94
C TYR A 388 -14.75 12.94 -1.07
N LYS A 389 -15.33 13.38 0.05
CA LYS A 389 -16.67 14.00 0.02
C LYS A 389 -16.55 15.50 -0.21
N ILE A 390 -17.38 16.04 -1.11
CA ILE A 390 -17.40 17.49 -1.45
C ILE A 390 -18.29 18.31 -0.48
N ASP A 391 -18.97 17.67 0.48
CA ASP A 391 -19.84 18.34 1.48
C ASP A 391 -19.46 18.02 2.94
N TYR A 392 -19.81 18.94 3.86
CA TYR A 392 -19.41 18.91 5.27
C TYR A 392 -20.28 18.03 6.19
N LEU A 393 -21.34 17.40 5.69
CA LEU A 393 -22.38 16.87 6.57
C LEU A 393 -22.07 15.51 7.19
N SER A 394 -21.01 14.81 6.76
CA SER A 394 -20.53 13.56 7.38
C SER A 394 -19.15 13.16 6.86
N ALA A 395 -18.35 12.48 7.70
CA ALA A 395 -17.22 11.70 7.20
C ALA A 395 -17.75 10.65 6.22
N ASN A 396 -17.13 10.57 5.05
CA ASN A 396 -17.42 9.57 4.02
C ASN A 396 -16.14 9.30 3.23
N PHE A 397 -16.11 8.23 2.43
CA PHE A 397 -14.97 7.90 1.57
C PHE A 397 -13.68 7.71 2.37
N ASN A 398 -12.60 8.37 1.96
CA ASN A 398 -11.26 8.24 2.53
C ASN A 398 -11.18 8.74 3.99
N ASP A 399 -11.84 9.85 4.32
CA ASP A 399 -11.91 10.39 5.68
C ASP A 399 -12.49 9.38 6.67
N GLU A 400 -13.53 8.66 6.27
CA GLU A 400 -14.14 7.63 7.12
C GLU A 400 -13.28 6.39 7.26
N LEU A 401 -12.58 5.97 6.20
CA LEU A 401 -11.62 4.85 6.30
C LEU A 401 -10.50 5.16 7.29
N LEU A 402 -10.00 6.40 7.30
CA LEU A 402 -9.05 6.89 8.28
C LEU A 402 -9.67 6.96 9.69
N GLU A 403 -10.89 7.48 9.83
CA GLU A 403 -11.59 7.50 11.12
C GLU A 403 -11.76 6.09 11.70
N LEU A 404 -12.20 5.13 10.88
CA LEU A 404 -12.35 3.72 11.25
C LEU A 404 -11.00 3.07 11.57
N PHE A 405 -9.94 3.40 10.82
CA PHE A 405 -8.59 2.92 11.13
C PHE A 405 -8.19 3.32 12.55
N VAL A 406 -8.30 4.60 12.90
CA VAL A 406 -7.92 5.07 14.24
C VAL A 406 -8.84 4.47 15.31
N LYS A 407 -10.15 4.35 15.05
CA LYS A 407 -11.09 3.65 15.94
C LYS A 407 -10.63 2.24 16.30
N TYR A 408 -10.15 1.46 15.33
CA TYR A 408 -9.65 0.11 15.60
C TYR A 408 -8.25 0.10 16.20
N LEU A 409 -7.39 1.05 15.82
CA LEU A 409 -6.03 1.16 16.35
C LEU A 409 -6.06 1.40 17.86
N VAL A 410 -6.84 2.38 18.33
CA VAL A 410 -6.91 2.72 19.77
C VAL A 410 -7.52 1.59 20.62
N ARG A 411 -8.27 0.65 20.04
CA ARG A 411 -8.79 -0.53 20.76
C ARG A 411 -7.71 -1.52 21.19
N THR A 412 -6.53 -1.43 20.57
CA THR A 412 -5.36 -2.27 20.88
C THR A 412 -4.32 -1.54 21.71
N TYR A 413 -4.61 -0.30 22.14
CA TYR A 413 -3.78 0.45 23.06
C TYR A 413 -3.57 -0.34 24.37
N PRO A 414 -2.34 -0.38 24.93
CA PRO A 414 -1.18 0.44 24.58
C PRO A 414 -0.29 -0.04 23.43
N ILE A 415 -0.58 -1.21 22.83
CA ILE A 415 0.32 -1.83 21.85
C ILE A 415 0.21 -1.19 20.46
N LEU A 416 -0.98 -0.70 20.09
CA LEU A 416 -1.30 -0.14 18.76
C LEU A 416 -0.94 -1.11 17.62
N ASP A 417 -1.83 -2.05 17.28
CA ASP A 417 -1.68 -2.97 16.15
C ASP A 417 -2.22 -2.33 14.85
N PRO A 418 -1.34 -1.79 13.98
CA PRO A 418 -1.77 -1.12 12.76
C PRO A 418 -2.28 -2.09 11.69
N ALA A 419 -1.83 -3.35 11.70
CA ALA A 419 -2.22 -4.33 10.70
C ALA A 419 -3.67 -4.78 10.96
N GLU A 420 -3.99 -5.14 12.20
CA GLU A 420 -5.37 -5.48 12.59
C GLU A 420 -6.32 -4.29 12.38
N ALA A 421 -5.88 -3.08 12.75
CA ALA A 421 -6.68 -1.87 12.57
C ALA A 421 -6.96 -1.57 11.10
N PHE A 422 -5.97 -1.77 10.22
CA PHE A 422 -6.13 -1.61 8.77
C PHE A 422 -7.23 -2.54 8.24
N TYR A 423 -7.12 -3.85 8.47
CA TYR A 423 -8.06 -4.81 7.91
C TYR A 423 -9.48 -4.69 8.50
N LYS A 424 -9.60 -4.47 9.83
CA LYS A 424 -10.91 -4.29 10.47
C LYS A 424 -11.62 -3.02 10.01
N SER A 425 -10.88 -1.95 9.76
CA SER A 425 -11.50 -0.71 9.27
C SER A 425 -12.05 -0.86 7.86
N ARG A 426 -11.34 -1.57 6.97
CA ARG A 426 -11.83 -1.88 5.63
C ARG A 426 -13.03 -2.81 5.68
N ALA A 427 -13.03 -3.84 6.53
CA ALA A 427 -14.17 -4.74 6.69
C ALA A 427 -15.43 -3.99 7.13
N GLU A 428 -15.33 -3.15 8.19
CA GLU A 428 -16.48 -2.35 8.65
C GLU A 428 -16.98 -1.40 7.55
N TYR A 429 -16.06 -0.75 6.83
CA TYR A 429 -16.40 0.13 5.72
C TYR A 429 -17.11 -0.61 4.58
N MET A 430 -16.57 -1.76 4.17
CA MET A 430 -17.12 -2.57 3.09
C MET A 430 -18.50 -3.11 3.44
N ILE A 431 -18.71 -3.63 4.65
CA ILE A 431 -20.03 -4.06 5.15
C ILE A 431 -21.03 -2.91 5.12
N LYS A 432 -20.61 -1.73 5.57
CA LYS A 432 -21.49 -0.55 5.64
C LYS A 432 -21.92 -0.06 4.26
N TYR A 433 -21.01 -0.03 3.29
CA TYR A 433 -21.25 0.65 2.01
C TYR A 433 -21.48 -0.28 0.83
N LEU A 434 -20.78 -1.42 0.75
CA LEU A 434 -20.80 -2.26 -0.44
C LEU A 434 -22.00 -3.20 -0.48
N ILE A 435 -22.56 -3.56 0.67
CA ILE A 435 -23.85 -4.29 0.72
C ILE A 435 -24.99 -3.43 0.16
N LYS A 436 -24.93 -2.11 0.34
CA LYS A 436 -26.05 -1.20 0.09
C LYS A 436 -25.95 -0.40 -1.21
N TYR A 437 -24.76 0.06 -1.57
CA TYR A 437 -24.59 1.08 -2.62
C TYR A 437 -23.88 0.56 -3.87
N GLN A 438 -22.99 -0.44 -3.73
CA GLN A 438 -22.17 -1.00 -4.83
C GLN A 438 -21.57 0.05 -5.79
N ALA A 439 -21.28 1.26 -5.28
CA ALA A 439 -20.72 2.33 -6.09
C ALA A 439 -19.21 2.14 -6.23
N CYS A 440 -18.69 2.34 -7.43
CA CYS A 440 -17.26 2.15 -7.72
C CYS A 440 -16.36 2.99 -6.81
N SER A 441 -16.77 4.21 -6.44
CA SER A 441 -15.98 5.08 -5.55
C SER A 441 -15.74 4.47 -4.17
N HIS A 442 -16.75 3.79 -3.60
CA HIS A 442 -16.62 3.10 -2.32
C HIS A 442 -15.75 1.84 -2.44
N VAL A 443 -15.96 1.03 -3.48
CA VAL A 443 -15.13 -0.16 -3.72
C VAL A 443 -13.68 0.23 -3.92
N LYS A 444 -13.42 1.23 -4.77
CA LYS A 444 -12.09 1.74 -5.04
C LYS A 444 -11.40 2.15 -3.75
N ASN A 445 -11.99 3.05 -2.96
CA ASN A 445 -11.38 3.53 -1.74
C ASN A 445 -11.09 2.40 -0.74
N ALA A 446 -11.97 1.39 -0.64
CA ALA A 446 -11.76 0.24 0.23
C ALA A 446 -10.58 -0.63 -0.22
N LEU A 447 -10.32 -0.73 -1.53
CA LEU A 447 -9.34 -1.67 -2.09
C LEU A 447 -7.98 -1.05 -2.45
N VAL A 448 -7.90 0.23 -2.81
CA VAL A 448 -6.64 0.81 -3.31
C VAL A 448 -5.64 1.19 -2.23
N TYR A 449 -5.99 1.06 -0.95
CA TYR A 449 -5.02 1.24 0.13
C TYR A 449 -4.19 -0.02 0.33
N VAL A 450 -2.88 0.15 0.53
CA VAL A 450 -1.95 -0.94 0.83
C VAL A 450 -1.27 -0.68 2.18
N PHE A 451 -1.08 -1.75 2.94
CA PHE A 451 -0.36 -1.76 4.20
C PHE A 451 1.11 -2.15 3.96
N LEU A 452 2.02 -1.18 4.08
CA LEU A 452 3.45 -1.44 4.10
C LEU A 452 3.92 -1.53 5.56
N GLY A 453 4.57 -2.62 5.97
CA GLY A 453 4.98 -2.81 7.38
C GLY A 453 5.03 -4.26 7.82
#